data_AF-A0A6B1DER7-F1
#
_entry.id   AF-A0A6B1DER7-F1
#
_cell.length_a   1.000
_cell.length_b   1.000
_cell.length_c   1.000
_cell.angle_alpha   90.00
_cell.angle_beta   90.00
_cell.angle_gamma   90.00
#
_symmetry.space_group_name_H-M   'P 1'
#
loop_
_entity.id
_entity.type
_entity.pdbx_description
1 polymer ?
#
loop_
_entity_poly.entity_id
_entity_poly.type
_entity_poly.pdbx_seq_one_letter_code
_entity_poly.pdbx_strand_id
1 'polypeptide(L)' 'MADWATCPAVESVPGRLSGAWVFKNTRVPVSSLFANLAEGATVEDFLDWFPGVEAWQVKAVLEHEVEHLDSRVEDANPV' A
#
# COMPACT_ATOMS: atom_id res chain seq x y z
N MET A 1 -9.92 -5.49 6.68
CA MET A 1 -8.88 -4.44 6.80
C MET A 1 -7.60 -5.18 6.54
N ALA A 2 -6.87 -4.86 5.47
CA ALA A 2 -5.66 -5.59 5.12
C ALA A 2 -4.68 -5.56 6.32
N ASP A 3 -4.08 -6.71 6.61
CA ASP A 3 -3.08 -6.82 7.67
C ASP A 3 -1.71 -6.33 7.16
N TRP A 4 -1.64 -5.02 6.99
CA TRP A 4 -0.45 -4.30 6.55
C TRP A 4 0.79 -4.56 7.42
N ALA A 5 0.63 -5.11 8.63
CA ALA A 5 1.75 -5.46 9.49
C ALA A 5 2.67 -6.52 8.86
N THR A 6 2.18 -7.27 7.87
CA THR A 6 2.96 -8.28 7.13
C THR A 6 3.66 -7.72 5.89
N CYS A 7 3.33 -6.50 5.45
CA CYS A 7 3.94 -5.87 4.29
C CYS A 7 5.22 -5.09 4.69
N PRO A 8 6.43 -5.46 4.22
CA PRO A 8 7.68 -4.83 4.65
C PRO A 8 7.88 -3.41 4.10
N ALA A 9 7.07 -3.02 3.11
CA ALA A 9 7.15 -1.73 2.44
C ALA A 9 6.47 -0.60 3.20
N VAL A 10 5.67 -0.91 4.22
CA VAL A 10 4.86 0.04 4.96
C VAL A 10 5.14 -0.01 6.45
N GLU A 11 4.84 1.06 7.15
CA GLU A 11 4.91 1.13 8.60
C GLU A 11 3.75 1.97 9.15
N SER A 12 3.30 1.64 10.35
CA SER A 12 2.45 2.50 11.16
C SER A 12 3.22 2.84 12.44
N VAL A 13 3.52 4.11 12.62
CA VAL A 13 4.24 4.61 13.79
C VAL A 13 3.26 5.43 14.64
N PRO A 14 3.01 5.05 15.90
CA PRO A 14 2.18 5.84 16.81
C PRO A 14 2.63 7.31 16.84
N GLY A 15 1.70 8.22 16.57
CA GLY A 15 1.96 9.67 16.53
C GLY A 15 2.47 10.21 15.19
N ARG A 16 2.82 9.36 14.21
CA ARG A 16 3.05 9.80 12.81
C ARG A 16 1.74 9.71 12.04
N LEU A 17 1.26 10.83 11.50
CA LEU A 17 -0.01 10.91 10.75
C LEU A 17 -1.17 10.19 11.44
N SER A 18 -1.29 10.35 12.77
CA SER A 18 -2.33 9.69 13.58
C SER A 18 -2.35 8.15 13.48
N GLY A 19 -1.22 7.52 13.19
CA GLY A 19 -1.10 6.07 13.04
C GLY A 19 -1.51 5.53 11.68
N ALA A 20 -1.68 6.40 10.67
CA ALA A 20 -1.91 5.95 9.30
C ALA A 20 -0.74 5.10 8.79
N TRP A 21 -1.05 4.09 7.97
CA TRP A 21 -0.05 3.32 7.25
C TRP A 21 0.60 4.21 6.19
N VAL A 22 1.92 4.31 6.27
CA VAL A 22 2.75 5.08 5.34
C VAL A 22 3.77 4.16 4.69
N PHE A 23 4.27 4.55 3.51
CA PHE A 23 5.46 3.93 2.96
C PHE A 23 6.62 4.09 3.94
N LYS A 24 7.33 2.98 4.20
CA LYS A 24 8.41 2.91 5.17
C LYS A 24 9.46 3.99 4.91
N ASN A 25 9.93 4.64 5.97
CA ASN A 25 10.86 5.77 5.92
C ASN A 25 10.32 7.04 5.22
N THR A 26 9.02 7.10 4.95
CA THR A 26 8.37 8.29 4.39
C THR A 26 7.25 8.81 5.30
N ARG A 27 6.60 9.89 4.87
CA ARG A 27 5.30 10.33 5.40
C ARG A 27 4.19 10.22 4.36
N VAL A 28 4.40 9.43 3.31
CA VAL A 28 3.44 9.27 2.22
C VAL A 28 2.45 8.17 2.61
N PRO A 29 1.15 8.46 2.75
CA PRO A 29 0.15 7.45 3.09
C PRO A 29 0.02 6.40 1.99
N VAL A 30 -0.20 5.15 2.38
CA VAL A 30 -0.53 4.06 1.44
C VAL A 30 -1.83 4.37 0.68
N SER A 31 -2.80 4.99 1.37
CA SER A 31 -4.05 5.44 0.75
C SER A 31 -3.84 6.42 -0.39
N SER A 32 -2.77 7.22 -0.37
CA SER A 32 -2.45 8.14 -1.46
C SER A 32 -2.09 7.40 -2.74
N LEU A 33 -1.45 6.22 -2.68
CA LEU A 33 -1.20 5.42 -3.87
C LEU A 33 -2.53 5.06 -4.56
N PHE A 34 -3.43 4.41 -3.84
CA PHE A 34 -4.71 3.97 -4.40
C PHE A 34 -5.62 5.11 -4.84
N ALA A 35 -5.62 6.24 -4.12
CA ALA A 35 -6.37 7.43 -4.53
C ALA A 35 -5.86 7.99 -5.86
N ASN A 36 -4.54 8.14 -6.03
CA ASN A 36 -3.95 8.62 -7.28
C ASN A 36 -4.19 7.64 -8.44
N LEU A 37 -4.04 6.33 -8.20
CA LEU A 37 -4.34 5.30 -9.21
C LEU A 37 -5.83 5.33 -9.63
N ALA A 38 -6.74 5.53 -8.68
CA ALA A 38 -8.17 5.67 -8.97
C ALA A 38 -8.51 6.91 -9.80
N GLU A 39 -7.69 7.97 -9.70
CA GLU A 39 -7.79 9.18 -10.52
C GLU A 39 -7.07 9.06 -11.88
N GLY A 40 -6.46 7.91 -12.15
CA GLY A 40 -5.83 7.60 -13.44
C GLY A 40 -4.33 7.88 -13.52
N ALA A 41 -3.67 8.16 -12.39
CA ALA A 41 -2.21 8.25 -12.35
C ALA A 41 -1.57 6.88 -12.62
N THR A 42 -0.36 6.90 -13.19
CA THR A 42 0.49 5.71 -13.29
C THR A 42 1.35 5.53 -12.04
N VAL A 43 2.01 4.38 -11.91
CA VAL A 43 3.00 4.16 -10.84
C VAL A 43 4.20 5.09 -11.04
N GLU A 44 4.59 5.32 -12.28
CA GLU A 44 5.67 6.23 -12.65
C GLU A 44 5.35 7.66 -12.21
N ASP A 45 4.14 8.16 -12.50
CA ASP A 45 3.69 9.48 -12.04
C ASP A 45 3.76 9.62 -10.51
N PHE A 46 3.32 8.58 -9.80
CA PHE A 46 3.33 8.56 -8.33
C PHE A 46 4.77 8.63 -7.78
N LEU A 47 5.70 7.87 -8.36
CA LEU A 47 7.11 7.89 -7.95
C LEU A 47 7.77 9.24 -8.24
N ASP A 48 7.39 9.90 -9.33
CA ASP A 48 7.87 11.24 -9.66
C ASP A 48 7.37 12.30 -8.66
N TRP A 49 6.13 12.18 -8.17
CA TRP A 49 5.58 13.11 -7.17
C TRP A 49 6.09 12.84 -5.75
N PHE A 50 6.45 11.59 -5.46
CA PHE A 50 6.89 11.15 -4.14
C PHE A 50 8.27 10.47 -4.21
N PRO A 51 9.37 11.23 -4.42
CA PRO A 51 10.71 10.68 -4.64
C PRO A 51 11.31 9.95 -3.43
N GLY A 52 10.66 10.01 -2.27
CA GLY A 52 11.01 9.21 -1.10
C GLY A 52 10.43 7.79 -1.10
N VAL A 53 9.49 7.50 -2.00
CA VAL A 53 8.92 6.17 -2.19
C VAL A 53 9.70 5.48 -3.30
N GLU A 54 10.17 4.26 -3.02
CA GLU A 54 10.90 3.46 -3.99
C GLU A 54 9.95 2.51 -4.75
N ALA A 55 10.26 2.21 -6.01
CA ALA A 55 9.41 1.37 -6.88
C ALA A 55 9.11 -0.01 -6.26
N TRP A 56 10.07 -0.61 -5.55
CA TRP A 56 9.85 -1.89 -4.88
C TRP A 56 8.80 -1.79 -3.76
N GLN A 57 8.67 -0.63 -3.11
CA GLN A 57 7.69 -0.42 -2.06
C GLN A 57 6.28 -0.38 -2.64
N VAL A 58 6.10 0.33 -3.76
CA VAL A 58 4.82 0.35 -4.49
C VAL A 58 4.44 -1.05 -4.95
N LYS A 59 5.40 -1.78 -5.54
CA LYS A 59 5.19 -3.15 -5.99
C LYS A 59 4.74 -4.07 -4.84
N ALA A 60 5.46 -4.04 -3.72
CA ALA A 60 5.13 -4.86 -2.56
C ALA A 60 3.76 -4.52 -1.94
N VAL A 61 3.34 -3.25 -1.97
CA VAL A 61 1.99 -2.84 -1.55
C VAL A 61 0.91 -3.40 -2.48
N LEU A 62 1.13 -3.34 -3.80
CA LEU A 62 0.18 -3.87 -4.77
C LEU A 62 0.08 -5.40 -4.70
N GLU A 63 1.20 -6.10 -4.59
CA GLU A 63 1.26 -7.56 -4.42
C GLU A 63 0.53 -8.00 -3.13
N HIS A 64 0.76 -7.28 -2.02
CA HIS A 64 0.09 -7.56 -0.75
C HIS A 64 -1.43 -7.43 -0.84
N GLU A 65 -1.94 -6.42 -1.55
CA GLU A 65 -3.39 -6.30 -1.76
C GLU A 65 -3.94 -7.38 -2.68
N VAL A 66 -3.21 -7.81 -3.71
CA VAL A 66 -3.62 -8.94 -4.55
C VAL A 66 -3.76 -10.21 -3.71
N GLU A 67 -2.75 -10.55 -2.90
CA GLU A 67 -2.79 -11.72 -2.00
C GLU A 67 -3.95 -11.64 -1.00
N HIS A 68 -4.19 -10.46 -0.42
CA HIS A 68 -5.30 -10.24 0.50
C HIS A 68 -6.67 -10.36 -0.20
N LEU A 69 -6.78 -9.99 -1.47
CA LEU A 69 -8.02 -10.18 -2.24
C LEU A 69 -8.25 -11.64 -2.64
N ASP A 70 -7.19 -12.35 -3.04
CA ASP A 70 -7.27 -13.76 -3.44
C ASP A 70 -7.67 -14.66 -2.28
N SER A 71 -7.08 -14.47 -1.10
CA SER A 71 -7.43 -15.24 0.11
C SER A 71 -8.90 -15.08 0.53
N ARG A 72 -9.53 -13.94 0.22
CA ARG A 72 -10.97 -13.73 0.48
C ARG A 72 -11.88 -14.48 -0.50
N VAL A 73 -11.39 -14.80 -1.70
CA VAL A 73 -12.12 -15.61 -2.68
C VAL A 73 -12.16 -17.07 -2.23
N GLU A 74 -11.07 -17.57 -1.65
CA GLU A 74 -10.98 -18.93 -1.11
C GLU A 74 -11.94 -19.13 0.08
N ASP A 75 -11.98 -18.17 1.02
CA ASP A 75 -12.92 -18.20 2.14
C ASP A 75 -14.40 -18.10 1.71
N ALA A 76 -14.67 -17.40 0.61
CA ALA A 76 -16.02 -17.20 0.08
C ALA A 76 -16.55 -18.39 -0.75
N ASN A 77 -15.71 -19.39 -1.04
CA ASN A 77 -16.08 -20.58 -1.79
C ASN A 77 -15.48 -21.84 -1.14
N PRO A 78 -16.05 -22.32 -0.02
CA PRO A 78 -15.58 -23.55 0.62
C PRO A 78 -15.91 -24.73 -0.30
N VAL A 79 -14.90 -25.50 -0.67
CA VAL A 79 -15.06 -26.79 -1.38
C VAL A 79 -15.81 -27.78 -0.50
#